data_AF-A0A1B8FDB8-F1
#
_entry.id   AF-A0A1B8FDB8-F1
#
_cell.length_a   1.000
_cell.length_b   1.000
_cell.length_c   1.000
_cell.angle_alpha   90.00
_cell.angle_beta   90.00
_cell.angle_gamma   90.00
#
_symmetry.space_group_name_H-M   'P 1'
#
loop_
_entity.id
_entity.type
_entity.pdbx_description
1 polymer ?
#
loop_
_entity_poly.entity_id
_entity_poly.type
_entity_poly.pdbx_seq_one_letter_code
_entity_poly.pdbx_strand_id
1 'polypeptide(L)'
;MITYLADILENPFEAQDARINFRKLSIGDDESFLDFYTRFLHLAGIGNIPTNDLQLDLYDKLTPALQQSVLPFLDTLLTSKALAHKCLLVDKNLRRLQQR
;
A
#
# COMPACT_ATOMS: atom_id res chain seq x y z
N MET A 1 -19.46 19.94 -24.23
CA MET A 1 -19.76 20.63 -22.96
C MET A 1 -19.30 19.82 -21.75
N ILE A 2 -19.67 18.54 -21.63
CA ILE A 2 -19.19 17.67 -20.54
C ILE A 2 -17.66 17.47 -20.56
N THR A 3 -17.06 17.33 -21.75
CA THR A 3 -15.60 17.19 -21.93
C THR A 3 -14.82 18.43 -21.51
N TYR A 4 -15.35 19.63 -21.75
CA TYR A 4 -14.71 20.89 -21.36
C TYR A 4 -14.71 21.10 -19.84
N LEU A 5 -15.74 20.62 -19.14
CA LEU A 5 -15.79 20.66 -17.67
C LEU A 5 -14.87 19.63 -17.03
N ALA A 6 -14.70 18.45 -17.64
CA ALA A 6 -13.75 17.44 -17.21
C ALA A 6 -12.31 17.97 -17.27
N ASP A 7 -11.93 18.64 -18.36
CA ASP A 7 -10.60 19.25 -18.55
C ASP A 7 -10.26 20.32 -17.50
N ILE A 8 -11.26 21.04 -16.98
CA ILE A 8 -11.08 22.08 -15.95
C ILE A 8 -10.98 21.46 -14.54
N LEU A 9 -11.58 20.28 -14.35
CA LEU A 9 -11.62 19.57 -13.07
C LEU A 9 -10.49 18.54 -12.93
N GLU A 10 -9.89 18.10 -14.03
CA GLU A 10 -8.69 17.25 -14.01
C GLU A 10 -7.53 18.04 -13.41
N ASN A 11 -7.01 17.58 -12.28
CA ASN A 11 -5.79 18.12 -11.72
C ASN A 11 -4.62 17.63 -12.59
N PRO A 12 -3.95 18.50 -13.36
CA PRO A 12 -2.84 18.09 -14.24
C PRO A 12 -1.64 17.55 -13.45
N PHE A 13 -1.61 17.78 -12.13
CA PHE A 13 -0.58 17.28 -11.23
C PHE A 13 -1.00 16.04 -10.44
N GLU A 14 -2.19 15.46 -10.67
CA GLU A 14 -2.72 14.35 -9.87
C GLU A 14 -1.76 13.15 -9.81
N ALA A 15 -1.17 12.76 -10.95
CA ALA A 15 -0.18 11.69 -11.01
C ALA A 15 1.10 12.03 -10.22
N GLN A 16 1.54 13.29 -10.26
CA GLN A 16 2.72 13.74 -9.55
C GLN A 16 2.46 13.83 -8.03
N ASP A 17 1.31 14.35 -7.64
CA ASP A 17 0.86 14.40 -6.26
C ASP A 17 0.68 12.99 -5.69
N ALA A 18 0.12 12.06 -6.47
CA ALA A 18 0.01 10.66 -6.09
C ALA A 18 1.37 10.01 -5.88
N ARG A 19 2.38 10.29 -6.71
CA ARG A 19 3.76 9.81 -6.50
C ARG A 19 4.37 10.37 -5.22
N ILE A 20 4.17 11.65 -4.93
CA ILE A 20 4.67 12.30 -3.70
C ILE A 20 4.01 11.67 -2.47
N ASN A 21 2.69 11.50 -2.52
CA ASN A 21 1.91 10.88 -1.45
C ASN A 21 2.27 9.40 -1.27
N PHE A 22 2.48 8.67 -2.37
CA PHE A 22 2.94 7.28 -2.34
C PHE A 22 4.30 7.17 -1.65
N ARG A 23 5.26 8.05 -1.94
CA ARG A 23 6.57 8.06 -1.26
C ARG A 23 6.44 8.26 0.25
N LYS A 24 5.55 9.15 0.67
CA LYS A 24 5.30 9.44 2.10
C LYS A 24 4.40 8.40 2.80
N LEU A 25 3.72 7.56 2.03
CA LEU A 25 2.80 6.57 2.59
C LEU A 25 3.59 5.56 3.42
N SER A 26 3.17 5.39 4.67
CA SER A 26 3.52 4.29 5.56
C SER A 26 2.25 3.88 6.29
N ILE A 27 2.18 2.62 6.73
CA ILE A 27 1.09 2.19 7.59
C ILE A 27 1.20 2.92 8.94
N GLY A 28 0.07 3.42 9.46
CA GLY A 28 0.02 3.96 10.82
C GLY A 28 -0.03 2.84 11.87
N ASP A 29 0.43 3.11 13.09
CA ASP A 29 0.49 2.10 14.16
C ASP A 29 -0.88 1.48 14.51
N ASP A 30 -1.96 2.27 14.43
CA ASP A 30 -3.34 1.83 14.70
C ASP A 30 -4.14 1.46 13.43
N GLU A 31 -3.55 1.67 12.25
CA GLU A 31 -4.22 1.48 10.97
C GLU A 31 -4.32 0.00 10.59
N SER A 32 -5.44 -0.42 9.98
CA SER A 32 -5.50 -1.78 9.42
C SER A 32 -4.64 -1.90 8.20
N PHE A 33 -3.99 -3.06 8.05
CA PHE A 33 -3.28 -3.38 6.83
C PHE A 33 -4.18 -3.28 5.59
N LEU A 34 -5.48 -3.59 5.72
CA LEU A 34 -6.43 -3.50 4.61
C LEU A 34 -6.63 -2.06 4.14
N ASP A 35 -6.79 -1.12 5.07
CA ASP A 35 -7.01 0.30 4.76
C ASP A 35 -5.75 0.90 4.14
N PHE A 36 -4.58 0.58 4.72
CA PHE A 36 -3.28 0.96 4.18
C PHE A 36 -3.08 0.39 2.76
N TYR A 37 -3.33 -0.90 2.56
CA TYR A 37 -3.10 -1.57 1.28
C TYR A 37 -4.03 -1.03 0.18
N THR A 38 -5.26 -0.66 0.54
CA THR A 38 -6.19 0.00 -0.38
C THR A 38 -5.65 1.35 -0.83
N ARG A 39 -5.14 2.18 0.10
CA ARG A 39 -4.51 3.47 -0.23
C ARG A 39 -3.23 3.29 -1.03
N PHE A 40 -2.43 2.27 -0.71
CA PHE A 40 -1.22 1.91 -1.43
C PHE A 40 -1.52 1.61 -2.91
N LEU A 41 -2.49 0.72 -3.18
CA LEU A 41 -2.88 0.37 -4.55
C LEU A 41 -3.50 1.54 -5.31
N HIS A 42 -4.32 2.35 -4.63
CA HIS A 42 -4.92 3.53 -5.22
C HIS A 42 -3.86 4.54 -5.68
N LEU A 43 -2.91 4.88 -4.80
CA LEU A 43 -1.82 5.80 -5.13
C LEU A 43 -0.85 5.22 -6.15
N ALA A 44 -0.58 3.91 -6.11
CA ALA A 44 0.24 3.23 -7.11
C ALA A 44 -0.39 3.30 -8.51
N GLY A 45 -1.72 3.13 -8.59
CA GLY A 45 -2.48 3.23 -9.84
C GLY A 45 -2.46 4.64 -10.41
N ILE A 46 -2.78 5.65 -9.60
CA ILE A 46 -2.81 7.06 -10.04
C ILE A 46 -1.40 7.56 -10.40
N GLY A 47 -0.40 7.21 -9.58
CA GLY A 47 1.00 7.60 -9.81
C GLY A 47 1.69 6.82 -10.92
N ASN A 48 1.03 5.79 -11.50
CA ASN A 48 1.61 4.86 -12.46
C ASN A 48 2.98 4.33 -11.98
N ILE A 49 2.99 3.79 -10.76
CA ILE A 49 4.20 3.24 -10.11
C ILE A 49 4.54 1.88 -10.73
N PRO A 50 5.81 1.60 -11.09
CA PRO A 50 6.19 0.34 -11.70
C PRO A 50 5.88 -0.87 -10.81
N THR A 51 5.21 -1.89 -11.37
CA THR A 51 4.77 -3.08 -10.63
C THR A 51 5.93 -3.89 -10.04
N ASN A 52 7.12 -3.82 -10.68
CA ASN A 52 8.33 -4.50 -10.22
C ASN A 52 8.84 -3.95 -8.89
N ASP A 53 8.62 -2.65 -8.63
CA ASP A 53 9.10 -1.98 -7.42
C ASP A 53 8.09 -2.10 -6.27
N LEU A 54 6.81 -2.38 -6.58
CA LEU A 54 5.72 -2.43 -5.60
C LEU A 54 5.92 -3.44 -4.47
N GLN A 55 6.65 -4.53 -4.70
CA GLN A 55 6.90 -5.50 -3.63
C GLN A 55 7.85 -4.94 -2.57
N LEU A 56 8.96 -4.33 -3.01
CA LEU A 56 9.94 -3.72 -2.13
C LEU A 56 9.32 -2.51 -1.43
N ASP A 57 8.63 -1.65 -2.19
CA ASP A 57 7.90 -0.51 -1.66
C ASP A 57 6.85 -0.93 -0.62
N LEU A 58 6.13 -2.04 -0.87
CA LEU A 58 5.14 -2.54 0.09
C LEU A 58 5.81 -2.96 1.39
N TYR A 59 6.93 -3.69 1.32
CA TYR A 59 7.67 -4.15 2.50
C TYR A 59 8.24 -3.00 3.33
N ASP A 60 8.85 -2.01 2.68
CA ASP A 60 9.47 -0.85 3.34
C ASP A 60 8.45 0.04 4.06
N LYS A 61 7.19 0.00 3.63
CA LYS A 61 6.09 0.81 4.18
C LYS A 61 5.30 0.14 5.30
N LEU A 62 5.64 -1.11 5.65
CA LEU A 62 5.04 -1.85 6.76
C LEU A 62 5.56 -1.34 8.12
N THR A 63 4.81 -1.62 9.19
CA THR A 63 5.33 -1.45 10.55
C THR A 63 6.45 -2.46 10.83
N PRO A 64 7.40 -2.14 11.73
CA PRO A 64 8.47 -3.08 12.10
C PRO A 64 7.95 -4.45 12.56
N ALA A 65 6.82 -4.48 13.27
CA ALA A 65 6.19 -5.73 13.73
C ALA A 65 5.69 -6.60 12.56
N LEU A 66 5.09 -5.98 11.54
CA LEU A 66 4.66 -6.67 10.33
C LEU A 66 5.86 -7.12 9.48
N GLN A 67 6.90 -6.29 9.35
CA GLN A 67 8.14 -6.65 8.66
C GLN A 67 8.76 -7.91 9.28
N GLN A 68 8.96 -7.93 10.59
CA GLN A 68 9.52 -9.09 11.30
C GLN A 68 8.67 -10.36 11.14
N SER A 69 7.34 -10.21 11.11
CA SER A 69 6.43 -11.34 10.96
C SER A 69 6.45 -11.95 9.56
N VAL A 70 6.78 -11.16 8.55
CA VAL A 70 6.75 -11.58 7.14
C VAL A 70 8.15 -11.88 6.59
N LEU A 71 9.20 -11.38 7.23
CA LEU A 71 10.61 -11.64 6.92
C LEU A 71 10.92 -13.13 6.63
N PRO A 72 10.45 -14.12 7.43
CA PRO A 72 10.74 -15.54 7.18
C PRO A 72 10.15 -16.08 5.87
N PHE A 73 9.24 -15.34 5.25
CA PHE A 73 8.51 -15.76 4.06
C PHE A 73 8.93 -14.96 2.82
N LEU A 74 9.78 -13.92 2.94
CA LEU A 74 10.12 -13.03 1.81
C LEU A 74 10.68 -13.79 0.61
N ASP A 75 11.54 -14.79 0.84
CA ASP A 75 12.13 -15.62 -0.22
C ASP A 75 11.09 -16.42 -1.01
N THR A 76 9.91 -16.68 -0.42
CA THR A 76 8.80 -17.41 -1.05
C THR A 76 7.72 -16.49 -1.63
N LEU A 77 7.69 -15.22 -1.20
CA LEU A 77 6.65 -14.26 -1.56
C LEU A 77 7.14 -13.39 -2.73
N LEU A 78 7.30 -13.99 -3.91
CA LEU A 78 7.89 -13.34 -5.10
C LEU A 78 7.00 -12.26 -5.76
N THR A 79 5.86 -11.91 -5.15
CA THR A 79 4.94 -10.91 -5.71
C THR A 79 4.36 -10.02 -4.61
N SER A 80 4.10 -8.76 -4.94
CA SER A 80 3.43 -7.80 -4.05
C SER A 80 2.08 -8.31 -3.55
N LYS A 81 1.34 -9.06 -4.38
CA LYS A 81 0.06 -9.67 -4.00
C LYS A 81 0.21 -10.79 -2.97
N ALA A 82 1.22 -11.66 -3.13
CA ALA A 82 1.49 -12.71 -2.16
C ALA A 82 1.92 -12.11 -0.81
N LEU A 83 2.77 -11.09 -0.86
CA LEU A 83 3.19 -10.32 0.32
C LEU A 83 1.98 -9.71 1.04
N ALA A 84 1.13 -9.00 0.32
CA ALA A 84 -0.07 -8.38 0.88
C ALA A 84 -1.02 -9.40 1.51
N HIS A 85 -1.21 -10.56 0.88
CA HIS A 85 -2.05 -11.61 1.45
C HIS A 85 -1.52 -12.10 2.80
N LYS A 86 -0.20 -12.29 2.92
CA LYS A 86 0.44 -12.71 4.17
C LYS A 86 0.31 -11.62 5.25
N CYS A 87 0.58 -10.36 4.91
CA CYS A 87 0.41 -9.22 5.83
C CYS A 87 -1.03 -9.14 6.36
N LEU A 88 -2.03 -9.34 5.50
CA LEU A 88 -3.44 -9.32 5.89
C LEU A 88 -3.82 -10.46 6.85
N LEU A 89 -3.22 -11.64 6.68
CA LEU A 89 -3.39 -12.75 7.63
C LEU A 89 -2.75 -12.45 8.99
N VAL A 90 -1.55 -11.88 8.98
CA VAL A 90 -0.82 -11.52 10.21
C VAL A 90 -1.56 -10.42 10.97
N ASP A 91 -1.96 -9.33 10.31
CA ASP A 91 -2.71 -8.20 10.92
C ASP A 91 -4.00 -8.69 11.60
N LYS A 92 -4.78 -9.54 10.91
CA LYS A 92 -5.99 -10.15 11.49
C LYS A 92 -5.71 -10.97 12.74
N ASN A 93 -4.60 -11.71 12.77
CA ASN A 93 -4.23 -12.53 13.93
C ASN A 93 -3.74 -11.67 15.10
N LEU A 94 -2.92 -10.65 14.84
CA LEU A 94 -2.44 -9.72 15.86
C LEU A 94 -3.59 -8.96 16.52
N ARG A 95 -4.50 -8.40 15.73
CA ARG A 95 -5.70 -7.70 16.23
C ARG A 95 -6.59 -8.60 17.09
N ARG A 96 -6.74 -9.87 16.71
CA ARG A 96 -7.48 -10.86 17.52
C ARG A 96 -6.81 -11.14 18.86
N LEU A 97 -5.48 -11.18 18.92
CA LEU A 97 -4.73 -11.42 20.15
C LEU A 97 -4.78 -10.23 21.10
N GLN A 98 -4.82 -9.00 20.58
CA GLN A 98 -4.94 -7.77 21.38
C GLN A 98 -6.34 -7.54 21.98
N GLN A 99 -7.37 -8.22 21.46
CA GLN A 99 -8.75 -8.14 21.94
C GLN A 99 -9.09 -9.16 23.05
N ARG A 100 -8.11 -9.95 23.51
CA ARG A 100 -8.23 -10.91 24.62
C ARG A 100 -7.61 -10.36 25.88
#